data_AF-A0AAV6YSM5-F1
#
_entry.id   AF-A0AAV6YSM5-F1
#
_cell.length_a   1.000
_cell.length_b   1.000
_cell.length_c   1.000
_cell.angle_alpha   90.00
_cell.angle_beta   90.00
_cell.angle_gamma   90.00
#
_symmetry.space_group_name_H-M   'P 1'
#
loop_
_entity.id
_entity.type
_entity.pdbx_description
1 polymer ?
#
loop_
_entity_poly.entity_id
_entity_poly.type
_entity_poly.pdbx_seq_one_letter_code
_entity_poly.pdbx_strand_id
1 'polypeptide(L)'
;MQNENPEYRVSFFNRVTYSWYSRIIQLGYKKPLEREDLIELNEEDSSSSVIPVFEENWSKESHKQNRKDAGSRKASLVRALWSTFRYSLIQVALMKVVADVLAFTSPQILKKMIAFCEDRSEALSSGYLLALALFGVTILQTILLQLYQRFNMLTAVKIKTAINGIIYKK
;
A
#
# COMPACT_ATOMS: atom_id res chain seq x y z
N MET A 1 -16.40 -11.82 23.09
CA MET A 1 -14.95 -11.52 23.15
C MET A 1 -14.56 -11.06 21.76
N GLN A 2 -14.23 -9.78 21.62
CA GLN A 2 -14.02 -9.11 20.33
C GLN A 2 -12.84 -9.73 19.56
N ASN A 3 -13.01 -9.97 18.26
CA ASN A 3 -11.98 -10.60 17.41
C ASN A 3 -10.96 -9.54 16.98
N GLU A 4 -10.20 -9.02 17.95
CA GLU A 4 -9.20 -7.97 17.73
C GLU A 4 -8.18 -8.36 16.66
N ASN A 5 -7.80 -7.39 15.81
CA ASN A 5 -6.90 -7.64 14.69
C ASN A 5 -5.48 -8.02 15.17
N PRO A 6 -5.01 -9.26 14.92
CA PRO A 6 -3.70 -9.73 15.38
C PRO A 6 -2.54 -8.97 14.73
N GLU A 7 -2.78 -8.21 13.66
CA GLU A 7 -1.77 -7.41 12.96
C GLU A 7 -1.02 -6.43 13.90
N TYR A 8 -1.67 -5.90 14.94
CA TYR A 8 -1.05 -4.95 15.86
C TYR A 8 -0.03 -5.60 16.80
N ARG A 9 -0.25 -6.86 17.18
CA ARG A 9 0.55 -7.57 18.19
C ARG A 9 1.73 -8.35 17.62
N VAL A 10 1.84 -8.47 16.30
CA VAL A 10 2.89 -9.27 15.67
C VAL A 10 4.15 -8.47 15.36
N SER A 11 5.31 -9.12 15.52
CA SER A 11 6.62 -8.57 15.18
C SER A 11 6.70 -8.11 13.72
N PHE A 12 7.58 -7.15 13.43
CA PHE A 12 7.76 -6.57 12.09
C PHE A 12 7.92 -7.63 10.99
N PHE A 13 8.75 -8.65 11.20
CA PHE A 13 8.95 -9.74 10.24
C PHE A 13 7.68 -10.55 9.98
N ASN A 14 6.91 -10.86 11.02
CA ASN A 14 5.65 -11.58 10.89
C ASN A 14 4.59 -10.73 10.15
N ARG A 15 4.63 -9.41 10.35
CA ARG A 15 3.79 -8.47 9.57
C ARG A 15 4.20 -8.45 8.09
N VAL A 16 5.49 -8.45 7.78
CA VAL A 16 6.00 -8.48 6.39
C VAL A 16 5.70 -9.82 5.70
N THR A 17 5.85 -10.95 6.40
CA THR A 17 5.59 -12.28 5.85
C THR A 17 4.12 -12.71 5.89
N TYR A 18 3.23 -11.85 6.41
CA TYR A 18 1.80 -12.13 6.59
C TYR A 18 1.52 -13.44 7.35
N SER A 19 2.44 -13.89 8.21
CA SER A 19 2.29 -15.18 8.88
C SER A 19 1.09 -15.19 9.85
N TRP A 20 0.66 -14.03 10.35
CA TRP A 20 -0.58 -13.87 11.11
C TRP A 20 -1.84 -14.30 10.33
N TYR A 21 -1.83 -14.12 9.00
CA TYR A 21 -2.95 -14.48 8.13
C TYR A 21 -3.04 -16.00 7.89
N SER A 22 -1.94 -16.73 8.08
CA SER A 22 -1.90 -18.19 7.89
C SER A 22 -2.92 -18.93 8.76
N ARG A 23 -3.26 -18.40 9.96
CA ARG A 23 -4.28 -18.97 10.83
C ARG A 23 -5.68 -18.96 10.18
N ILE A 24 -6.03 -17.87 9.49
CA ILE A 24 -7.31 -17.73 8.79
C ILE A 24 -7.35 -18.67 7.57
N ILE A 25 -6.25 -18.77 6.83
CA ILE A 25 -6.15 -19.70 5.69
C ILE A 25 -6.38 -21.15 6.15
N GLN A 26 -5.73 -21.57 7.24
CA GLN A 26 -5.91 -22.92 7.79
C GLN A 26 -7.34 -23.16 8.29
N LEU A 27 -7.98 -22.15 8.86
CA LEU A 27 -9.38 -22.24 9.28
C LEU A 27 -10.31 -22.43 8.08
N GLY A 28 -10.10 -21.65 7.01
CA GLY A 28 -10.86 -21.74 5.77
C GLY A 28 -10.64 -23.05 5.00
N TYR A 29 -9.50 -23.72 5.19
CA TYR A 29 -9.28 -25.05 4.66
C TYR A 29 -10.11 -26.12 5.40
N LYS A 30 -10.37 -25.93 6.70
CA LYS A 30 -11.08 -26.91 7.54
C LYS A 30 -12.59 -26.71 7.55
N LYS A 31 -13.06 -25.46 7.46
CA LYS A 31 -14.49 -25.12 7.42
C LYS A 31 -14.75 -23.92 6.50
N PRO A 32 -15.94 -23.82 5.88
CA PRO A 32 -16.38 -22.58 5.27
C PRO A 32 -16.33 -21.44 6.29
N LEU A 33 -15.74 -20.32 5.90
CA LEU A 33 -15.56 -19.17 6.79
C LEU A 33 -16.90 -18.45 7.00
N GLU A 34 -17.26 -18.19 8.25
CA GLU A 34 -18.42 -17.40 8.63
C GLU A 34 -17.99 -15.99 9.06
N ARG A 35 -18.94 -15.04 9.16
CA ARG A 35 -18.62 -13.63 9.47
C ARG A 35 -17.93 -13.49 10.83
N GLU A 36 -18.28 -14.34 11.78
CA GLU A 36 -17.73 -14.35 13.13
C GLU A 36 -16.26 -14.78 13.16
N ASP A 37 -15.81 -15.57 12.16
CA ASP A 37 -14.42 -15.99 12.03
C ASP A 37 -13.54 -14.90 11.39
N LEU A 38 -14.15 -13.87 10.79
CA LEU A 38 -13.43 -12.79 10.13
C LEU A 38 -12.84 -11.83 11.17
N ILE A 39 -11.66 -11.32 10.82
CA ILE A 39 -10.95 -10.34 11.62
C ILE A 39 -11.62 -8.97 11.40
N GLU A 40 -11.90 -8.26 12.49
CA GLU A 40 -12.46 -6.92 12.41
C GLU A 40 -11.45 -5.94 11.78
N LEU A 41 -11.95 -4.99 10.98
CA LEU A 41 -11.11 -3.93 10.42
C LEU A 41 -10.56 -3.05 11.54
N ASN A 42 -9.37 -2.50 11.32
CA ASN A 42 -8.81 -1.49 12.19
C ASN A 42 -9.72 -0.25 12.25
N GLU A 43 -9.83 0.41 13.40
CA GLU A 43 -10.70 1.58 13.56
C GLU A 43 -10.31 2.72 12.61
N GLU A 44 -9.01 2.90 12.34
CA GLU A 44 -8.47 3.89 11.38
C GLU A 44 -8.80 3.57 9.91
N ASP A 45 -9.17 2.32 9.62
CA ASP A 45 -9.53 1.82 8.30
C ASP A 45 -11.05 1.64 8.15
N SER A 46 -11.80 1.81 9.25
CA SER A 46 -13.25 1.65 9.30
C SER A 46 -13.96 2.77 8.54
N SER A 47 -15.12 2.43 7.96
CA SER A 47 -16.00 3.40 7.31
C SER A 47 -16.43 4.52 8.27
N SER A 48 -16.61 4.19 9.55
CA SER A 48 -17.04 5.14 10.58
C SER A 48 -16.04 6.26 10.85
N SER A 49 -14.74 6.04 10.60
CA SER A 49 -13.70 7.07 10.75
C SER A 49 -13.42 7.78 9.42
N VAL A 50 -13.41 7.06 8.31
CA VAL A 50 -13.05 7.60 6.99
C VAL A 50 -14.15 8.47 6.38
N ILE A 51 -15.42 8.07 6.50
CA ILE A 51 -16.57 8.79 5.93
C ILE A 51 -16.72 10.21 6.49
N PRO A 52 -16.76 10.45 7.83
CA PRO A 52 -17.00 11.80 8.36
C PRO A 52 -15.88 12.78 7.99
N VAL A 53 -14.62 12.34 7.96
CA VAL A 53 -13.49 13.19 7.55
C VAL A 53 -13.61 13.62 6.09
N PHE A 54 -14.01 12.69 5.20
CA PHE A 54 -14.25 13.02 3.80
C PHE A 54 -15.47 13.93 3.63
N GLU A 55 -16.55 13.69 4.38
CA GLU A 55 -17.78 14.47 4.36
C GLU A 55 -17.57 15.92 4.83
N GLU A 56 -16.75 16.13 5.87
CA GLU A 56 -16.37 17.47 6.34
C GLU A 56 -15.60 18.23 5.23
N ASN A 57 -14.64 17.58 4.59
CA ASN A 57 -13.86 18.17 3.50
C ASN A 57 -14.71 18.43 2.25
N TRP A 58 -15.65 17.53 1.93
CA TRP A 58 -16.61 17.71 0.84
C TRP A 58 -17.53 18.90 1.09
N SER A 59 -18.06 19.02 2.31
CA SER A 59 -18.90 20.15 2.72
C SER A 59 -18.15 21.48 2.62
N LYS A 60 -16.88 21.53 3.06
CA LYS A 60 -16.02 22.71 2.91
C LYS A 60 -15.82 23.13 1.46
N GLU A 61 -15.63 22.18 0.55
CA GLU A 61 -15.48 22.47 -0.89
C GLU A 61 -16.81 22.89 -1.52
N SER A 62 -17.93 22.27 -1.12
CA SER A 62 -19.29 22.65 -1.55
C SER A 62 -19.71 24.04 -1.05
N HIS A 63 -19.36 24.43 0.17
CA HIS A 63 -19.65 25.79 0.68
C HIS A 63 -18.78 26.87 0.03
N LYS A 64 -17.55 26.56 -0.36
CA LYS A 64 -16.71 27.45 -1.17
C LYS A 64 -17.31 27.71 -2.57
N GLN A 65 -18.09 26.77 -3.09
CA GLN A 65 -18.87 26.93 -4.31
C GLN A 65 -19.94 28.02 -4.14
N ASN A 66 -20.75 27.94 -3.08
CA ASN A 66 -21.88 28.85 -2.85
C ASN A 66 -21.47 30.30 -2.57
N ARG A 67 -20.21 30.54 -2.18
CA ARG A 67 -19.66 31.88 -1.94
C ARG A 67 -19.02 32.54 -3.18
N LYS A 68 -18.79 31.79 -4.26
CA LYS A 68 -18.20 32.33 -5.50
C LYS A 68 -19.26 32.34 -6.58
N ASP A 69 -19.84 33.52 -6.80
CA ASP A 69 -20.87 33.82 -7.80
C ASP A 69 -20.68 33.09 -9.14
N ALA A 70 -21.78 32.51 -9.63
CA ALA A 70 -22.24 32.19 -10.99
C ALA A 70 -21.27 31.77 -12.14
N GLY A 71 -19.96 31.74 -11.95
CA GLY A 71 -18.96 31.39 -12.97
C GLY A 71 -17.84 30.46 -12.50
N SER A 72 -17.88 30.00 -11.24
CA SER A 72 -16.84 29.16 -10.64
C SER A 72 -17.08 27.66 -10.92
N ARG A 73 -16.02 26.98 -11.42
CA ARG A 73 -15.93 25.53 -11.72
C ARG A 73 -16.75 24.64 -10.77
N LYS A 74 -17.47 23.66 -11.32
CA LYS A 74 -18.23 22.62 -10.58
C LYS A 74 -17.40 22.01 -9.45
N ALA A 75 -18.02 21.78 -8.29
CA ALA A 75 -17.39 21.14 -7.14
C ALA A 75 -16.72 19.84 -7.59
N SER A 76 -15.39 19.78 -7.47
CA SER A 76 -14.63 18.63 -7.96
C SER A 76 -14.45 17.62 -6.84
N LEU A 77 -15.13 16.48 -6.99
CA LEU A 77 -14.95 15.31 -6.11
C LEU A 77 -13.47 14.93 -5.99
N VAL A 78 -12.72 15.02 -7.09
CA VAL A 78 -11.27 14.73 -7.14
C VAL A 78 -10.50 15.66 -6.21
N ARG A 79 -10.86 16.94 -6.14
CA ARG A 79 -10.18 17.90 -5.26
C ARG A 79 -10.47 17.62 -3.78
N ALA A 80 -11.71 17.30 -3.42
CA ALA A 80 -12.07 16.93 -2.05
C ALA A 80 -11.39 15.62 -1.62
N LEU A 81 -11.33 14.64 -2.53
CA LEU A 81 -10.64 13.37 -2.31
C LEU A 81 -9.14 13.58 -2.11
N TRP A 82 -8.52 14.39 -2.98
CA TRP A 82 -7.11 14.74 -2.86
C TRP A 82 -6.82 15.44 -1.54
N SER A 83 -7.63 16.41 -1.11
CA SER A 83 -7.45 17.10 0.17
C SER A 83 -7.50 16.14 1.36
N THR A 84 -8.31 15.08 1.28
CA THR A 84 -8.51 14.10 2.36
C THR A 84 -7.39 13.05 2.40
N PHE A 85 -7.00 12.51 1.25
CA PHE A 85 -6.07 11.37 1.18
C PHE A 85 -4.65 11.73 0.71
N ARG A 86 -4.33 13.01 0.50
CA ARG A 86 -3.02 13.46 -0.03
C ARG A 86 -1.81 12.86 0.69
N TYR A 87 -1.83 12.78 2.01
CA TYR A 87 -0.68 12.28 2.77
C TYR A 87 -0.45 10.78 2.51
N SER A 88 -1.53 9.99 2.51
CA SER A 88 -1.49 8.56 2.16
C SER A 88 -1.01 8.35 0.72
N LEU A 89 -1.52 9.16 -0.23
CA LEU A 89 -1.13 9.08 -1.64
C LEU A 89 0.32 9.47 -1.89
N ILE A 90 0.80 10.54 -1.25
CA ILE A 90 2.21 10.98 -1.35
C ILE A 90 3.14 9.91 -0.79
N GLN A 91 2.80 9.33 0.36
CA GLN A 91 3.59 8.25 0.96
C GLN A 91 3.66 7.03 0.01
N VAL A 92 2.53 6.59 -0.53
CA VAL A 92 2.47 5.47 -1.49
C VAL A 92 3.27 5.78 -2.76
N ALA A 93 3.17 6.99 -3.29
CA ALA A 93 3.92 7.43 -4.46
C ALA A 93 5.43 7.45 -4.20
N LEU A 94 5.87 7.99 -3.06
CA LEU A 94 7.29 8.00 -2.70
C LEU A 94 7.85 6.59 -2.55
N MET A 95 7.12 5.69 -1.88
CA MET A 95 7.53 4.29 -1.74
C MET A 95 7.64 3.59 -3.09
N LYS A 96 6.75 3.90 -4.04
CA LYS A 96 6.81 3.36 -5.41
C LYS A 96 8.06 3.81 -6.16
N VAL A 97 8.37 5.10 -6.10
CA VAL A 97 9.58 5.65 -6.73
C VAL A 97 10.83 4.96 -6.21
N VAL A 98 10.94 4.76 -4.89
CA VAL A 98 12.07 4.02 -4.29
C VAL A 98 12.13 2.59 -4.82
N ALA A 99 11.00 1.88 -4.86
CA ALA A 99 10.94 0.51 -5.39
C ALA A 99 11.34 0.44 -6.88
N ASP A 100 10.96 1.43 -7.68
CA ASP A 100 11.29 1.47 -9.11
C ASP A 100 12.78 1.76 -9.34
N VAL A 101 13.39 2.66 -8.56
CA VAL A 101 14.85 2.89 -8.60
C VAL A 101 15.64 1.61 -8.28
N LEU A 102 15.19 0.84 -7.27
CA LEU A 102 15.80 -0.46 -6.95
C LEU A 102 15.59 -1.47 -8.08
N ALA A 103 14.41 -1.49 -8.71
CA ALA A 103 14.13 -2.35 -9.85
C ALA A 103 15.08 -2.09 -11.04
N PHE A 104 15.41 -0.82 -11.29
CA PHE A 104 16.40 -0.45 -12.31
C PHE A 104 17.84 -0.78 -11.92
N THR A 105 18.13 -0.95 -10.64
CA THR A 105 19.47 -1.33 -10.16
C THR A 105 19.80 -2.78 -10.51
N SER A 106 18.79 -3.67 -10.51
CA SER A 106 18.98 -5.10 -10.80
C SER A 106 19.59 -5.37 -12.20
N PRO A 107 19.08 -4.80 -13.32
CA PRO A 107 19.71 -4.90 -14.63
C PRO A 107 21.15 -4.36 -14.70
N GLN A 108 21.48 -3.34 -13.91
CA GLN A 108 22.84 -2.76 -13.89
C GLN A 108 23.85 -3.71 -13.24
N ILE A 109 23.45 -4.42 -12.20
CA ILE A 109 24.27 -5.47 -11.58
C ILE A 109 24.44 -6.63 -12.57
N LEU A 110 23.35 -7.04 -13.23
CA LEU A 110 23.40 -8.10 -14.23
C LEU A 110 24.33 -7.74 -15.40
N LYS A 111 24.32 -6.49 -15.86
CA LYS A 111 25.26 -6.01 -16.89
C LYS A 111 26.72 -6.16 -16.45
N LYS A 112 27.05 -5.80 -15.20
CA LYS A 112 28.40 -5.99 -14.65
C LYS A 112 28.77 -7.47 -14.51
N MET A 113 27.80 -8.32 -14.17
CA MET A 113 27.99 -9.76 -14.09
C MET A 113 28.31 -10.36 -15.48
N ILE A 114 27.61 -9.92 -16.54
CA ILE A 114 27.90 -10.34 -17.91
C ILE A 114 29.32 -9.91 -18.32
N ALA A 115 29.71 -8.66 -18.03
CA ALA A 115 31.07 -8.18 -18.31
C ALA A 115 32.15 -8.98 -17.56
N PHE A 116 31.91 -9.34 -16.30
CA PHE A 116 32.80 -10.22 -15.52
C PHE A 116 32.93 -11.62 -16.16
N CYS A 117 31.85 -12.17 -16.73
CA CYS A 117 31.91 -13.46 -17.43
C CYS A 117 32.71 -13.41 -18.74
N GLU A 118 32.81 -12.24 -19.37
CA GLU A 118 33.56 -12.04 -20.62
C GLU A 118 35.07 -11.87 -20.35
N ASP A 119 35.44 -11.20 -19.26
CA ASP A 119 36.83 -11.02 -18.83
C ASP A 119 37.34 -12.21 -17.99
N ARG A 120 38.04 -13.13 -18.65
CA ARG A 120 38.57 -14.39 -18.08
C ARG A 120 39.69 -14.23 -17.02
N SER A 121 40.05 -12.99 -16.66
CA SER A 121 41.20 -12.65 -15.81
C SER A 121 40.83 -12.21 -14.39
N GLU A 122 39.55 -11.99 -14.08
CA GLU A 122 39.15 -11.54 -12.74
C GLU A 122 38.96 -12.69 -11.74
N ALA A 123 39.19 -12.40 -10.46
CA ALA A 123 39.07 -13.38 -9.39
C ALA A 123 37.62 -13.86 -9.21
N LEU A 124 37.43 -15.19 -9.12
CA LEU A 124 36.12 -15.85 -8.90
C LEU A 124 35.35 -15.31 -7.67
N SER A 125 36.06 -14.78 -6.67
CA SER A 125 35.47 -14.15 -5.48
C SER A 125 34.61 -12.92 -5.83
N SER A 126 34.99 -12.13 -6.83
CA SER A 126 34.23 -10.96 -7.29
C SER A 126 32.88 -11.35 -7.90
N GLY A 127 32.81 -12.49 -8.59
CA GLY A 127 31.57 -13.04 -9.15
C GLY A 127 30.58 -13.46 -8.06
N TYR A 128 31.03 -14.16 -7.02
CA TYR A 128 30.16 -14.53 -5.89
C TYR A 128 29.62 -13.32 -5.13
N LEU A 129 30.43 -12.26 -4.96
CA LEU A 129 29.99 -11.01 -4.33
C LEU A 129 28.87 -10.35 -5.15
N LEU A 130 29.01 -10.29 -6.47
CA LEU A 130 27.99 -9.73 -7.36
C LEU A 130 26.69 -10.55 -7.34
N ALA A 131 26.78 -11.88 -7.30
CA ALA A 131 25.61 -12.75 -7.21
C ALA A 131 24.86 -12.58 -5.87
N LEU A 132 25.60 -12.53 -4.75
CA LEU A 132 25.02 -12.27 -3.42
C LEU A 132 24.40 -10.87 -3.35
N ALA A 133 25.04 -9.85 -3.94
CA ALA A 133 24.50 -8.50 -4.01
C ALA A 133 23.20 -8.46 -4.82
N LEU A 134 23.14 -9.16 -5.96
CA LEU A 134 21.92 -9.26 -6.78
C LEU A 134 20.78 -9.90 -5.98
N PHE A 135 21.06 -11.01 -5.28
CA PHE A 135 20.07 -11.68 -4.43
C PHE A 135 19.56 -10.77 -3.30
N GLY A 136 20.45 -10.03 -2.64
CA GLY A 136 20.07 -9.06 -1.61
C GLY A 136 19.18 -7.94 -2.17
N VAL A 137 19.54 -7.39 -3.32
CA VAL A 137 18.77 -6.33 -3.99
C VAL A 137 17.38 -6.82 -4.41
N THR A 138 17.26 -8.03 -4.97
CA THR A 138 15.96 -8.56 -5.40
C THR A 138 15.05 -8.87 -4.22
N ILE A 139 15.58 -9.41 -3.11
CA ILE A 139 14.79 -9.59 -1.87
C ILE A 139 14.28 -8.23 -1.35
N LEU A 140 15.18 -7.25 -1.23
CA LEU A 140 14.81 -5.92 -0.72
C LEU A 140 13.77 -5.25 -1.61
N GLN A 141 13.96 -5.31 -2.93
CA GLN A 141 12.99 -4.83 -3.92
C GLN A 141 11.62 -5.50 -3.75
N THR A 142 11.61 -6.83 -3.58
CA THR A 142 10.37 -7.61 -3.43
C THR A 142 9.61 -7.21 -2.17
N ILE A 143 10.31 -7.06 -1.04
CA ILE A 143 9.72 -6.61 0.23
C ILE A 143 9.11 -5.22 0.07
N LEU A 144 9.84 -4.27 -0.51
CA LEU A 144 9.35 -2.90 -0.73
C LEU A 144 8.14 -2.86 -1.65
N LEU A 145 8.15 -3.65 -2.73
CA LEU A 145 7.03 -3.74 -3.66
C LEU A 145 5.78 -4.30 -2.97
N GLN A 146 5.93 -5.34 -2.13
CA GLN A 146 4.82 -5.92 -1.38
C GLN A 146 4.24 -4.95 -0.35
N LEU A 147 5.10 -4.19 0.35
CA LEU A 147 4.67 -3.15 1.28
C LEU A 147 3.93 -2.03 0.56
N TYR A 148 4.44 -1.59 -0.59
CA TYR A 148 3.77 -0.61 -1.46
C TYR A 148 2.38 -1.10 -1.87
N GLN A 149 2.26 -2.33 -2.39
CA GLN A 149 0.98 -2.89 -2.83
C GLN A 149 -0.04 -2.91 -1.70
N ARG A 150 0.38 -3.29 -0.49
CA ARG A 150 -0.46 -3.30 0.71
C ARG A 150 -1.01 -1.91 1.03
N PHE A 151 -0.15 -0.91 1.14
CA PHE A 151 -0.57 0.47 1.46
C PHE A 151 -1.43 1.08 0.34
N ASN A 152 -1.11 0.79 -0.92
CA ASN A 152 -1.89 1.22 -2.07
C ASN A 152 -3.31 0.61 -2.02
N MET A 153 -3.43 -0.69 -1.77
CA MET A 153 -4.73 -1.36 -1.68
C MET A 153 -5.58 -0.83 -0.53
N LEU A 154 -4.98 -0.63 0.65
CA LEU A 154 -5.67 -0.02 1.80
C LEU A 154 -6.19 1.39 1.47
N THR A 155 -5.34 2.23 0.87
CA THR A 155 -5.75 3.59 0.44
C THR A 155 -6.88 3.53 -0.59
N ALA A 156 -6.80 2.62 -1.56
CA ALA A 156 -7.84 2.45 -2.57
C ALA A 156 -9.18 2.01 -1.97
N VAL A 157 -9.17 1.11 -0.99
CA VAL A 157 -10.37 0.69 -0.26
C VAL A 157 -10.97 1.87 0.51
N LYS A 158 -10.16 2.65 1.24
CA LYS A 158 -10.62 3.86 1.94
C LYS A 158 -11.31 4.85 1.00
N ILE A 159 -10.72 5.10 -0.16
CA ILE A 159 -11.28 5.97 -1.19
C ILE A 159 -12.64 5.43 -1.68
N LYS A 160 -12.72 4.14 -2.01
CA LYS A 160 -13.98 3.50 -2.45
C LYS A 160 -15.06 3.59 -1.37
N THR A 161 -14.71 3.29 -0.12
CA THR A 161 -15.63 3.38 1.03
C THR A 161 -16.13 4.80 1.24
N ALA A 162 -15.26 5.80 1.14
CA ALA A 162 -15.63 7.21 1.28
C ALA A 162 -16.61 7.66 0.17
N ILE A 163 -16.35 7.29 -1.08
CA ILE A 163 -17.21 7.61 -2.22
C ILE A 163 -18.59 6.94 -2.07
N ASN A 164 -18.61 5.64 -1.78
CA ASN A 164 -19.86 4.92 -1.56
C ASN A 164 -20.64 5.50 -0.37
N GLY A 165 -19.95 5.84 0.72
CA GLY A 165 -20.57 6.45 1.91
C GLY A 165 -21.30 7.75 1.61
N ILE A 166 -20.73 8.61 0.76
CA ILE A 166 -21.42 9.86 0.33
C ILE A 166 -22.59 9.56 -0.60
N ILE A 167 -22.45 8.60 -1.52
CA ILE A 167 -23.53 8.24 -2.46
C ILE A 167 -24.76 7.70 -1.69
N TYR A 168 -24.55 6.84 -0.68
CA TYR A 168 -25.65 6.27 0.09
C TYR A 168 -26.32 7.26 1.06
N LYS A 169 -25.62 8.33 1.47
CA LYS A 169 -26.17 9.37 2.35
C LYS A 169 -26.95 10.46 1.60
N LYS A 170 -26.85 10.53 0.27
CA LYS A 170 -27.44 11.57 -0.58
C LYS A 170 -28.71 11.08 -1.25
#